data_AF-T1AR62-F1
#
_entry.id   AF-T1AR62-F1
#
_cell.length_a   1.000
_cell.length_b   1.000
_cell.length_c   1.000
_cell.angle_alpha   90.00
_cell.angle_beta   90.00
_cell.angle_gamma   90.00
#
_symmetry.space_group_name_H-M   'P 1'
#
loop_
_entity.id
_entity.type
_entity.pdbx_description
1 polymer ?
#
loop_
_entity_poly.entity_id
_entity_poly.type
_entity_poly.pdbx_seq_one_letter_code
_entity_poly.pdbx_strand_id
1 'polypeptide(L)'
;MKEEVVKKSLIAAAGLGLLGLLVSACGAVTPAAPKAPAAITVGTLYSGSGSFATSSLPQLAGLKFWISQENSKGGVYVGAYKKRIPVKLVTYNDQSDATTAATLYTQLITQNKVNILAADFGSVLTAPAVTIAEEHHQLLFDATATGTTLFSAANKYIVLTATPTSGIWPDPLIKFLLSEHVSRVAILYDSNDFAASQAATVTTA
;
A
#
# COMPACT_ATOMS: atom_id res chain seq x y z
N MET A 1 -77.60 8.14 -58.76
CA MET A 1 -77.79 7.52 -57.43
C MET A 1 -76.48 7.62 -56.68
N LYS A 2 -76.51 8.33 -55.53
CA LYS A 2 -75.70 8.18 -54.29
C LYS A 2 -74.26 7.68 -54.46
N GLU A 3 -73.22 8.47 -54.20
CA GLU A 3 -72.59 8.83 -52.89
C GLU A 3 -71.10 8.49 -53.11
N GLU A 4 -70.17 9.46 -53.00
CA GLU A 4 -69.32 9.66 -51.81
C GLU A 4 -68.35 8.46 -51.61
N VAL A 5 -67.02 8.56 -51.54
CA VAL A 5 -66.15 9.46 -50.78
C VAL A 5 -64.71 9.30 -51.29
N VAL A 6 -64.08 10.43 -51.64
CA VAL A 6 -62.74 10.92 -51.22
C VAL A 6 -61.65 9.87 -50.89
N LYS A 7 -60.51 9.90 -51.63
CA LYS A 7 -59.22 10.48 -51.17
C LYS A 7 -58.07 10.20 -52.14
N LYS A 8 -57.70 11.26 -52.86
CA LYS A 8 -56.35 11.74 -53.20
C LYS A 8 -55.19 10.72 -53.10
N SER A 9 -54.82 10.22 -54.27
CA SER A 9 -53.54 10.46 -54.95
C SER A 9 -52.43 11.17 -54.14
N LEU A 10 -51.19 10.69 -54.22
CA LEU A 10 -50.18 11.22 -55.15
C LEU A 10 -48.80 10.58 -54.92
N ILE A 11 -48.27 10.00 -56.01
CA ILE A 11 -46.89 10.12 -56.55
C ILE A 11 -45.80 9.42 -55.72
N ALA A 12 -45.38 8.20 -56.09
CA ALA A 12 -44.54 7.83 -57.25
C ALA A 12 -43.07 8.28 -57.14
N ALA A 13 -42.25 7.33 -56.69
CA ALA A 13 -40.94 6.92 -57.21
C ALA A 13 -40.18 7.85 -58.17
N ALA A 14 -38.91 8.14 -57.81
CA ALA A 14 -37.70 7.69 -58.52
C ALA A 14 -36.53 8.66 -58.27
N GLY A 15 -35.35 8.13 -57.91
CA GLY A 15 -34.12 8.92 -57.80
C GLY A 15 -33.00 8.22 -57.05
N LEU A 16 -32.45 7.15 -57.63
CA LEU A 16 -31.22 6.51 -57.21
C LEU A 16 -30.04 7.50 -57.35
N GLY A 17 -29.17 7.58 -56.34
CA GLY A 17 -27.79 8.05 -56.50
C GLY A 17 -27.45 9.37 -55.83
N LEU A 18 -26.95 9.30 -54.58
CA LEU A 18 -25.66 9.85 -54.14
C LEU A 18 -25.52 9.56 -52.63
N LEU A 19 -25.20 8.31 -52.28
CA LEU A 19 -24.70 7.95 -50.96
C LEU A 19 -23.18 8.27 -50.92
N GLY A 20 -22.87 9.57 -50.93
CA GLY A 20 -21.50 10.09 -50.93
C GLY A 20 -20.99 10.35 -49.52
N LEU A 21 -20.25 9.38 -48.98
CA LEU A 21 -19.26 9.46 -47.89
C LEU A 21 -19.28 10.72 -47.00
N LEU A 22 -20.03 10.66 -45.90
CA LEU A 22 -19.60 11.27 -44.64
C LEU A 22 -18.89 10.21 -43.82
N VAL A 23 -17.66 9.84 -44.23
CA VAL A 23 -16.75 9.10 -43.37
C VAL A 23 -16.36 10.07 -42.26
N SER A 24 -17.07 9.97 -41.15
CA SER A 24 -16.67 10.55 -39.88
C SER A 24 -15.23 10.15 -39.62
N ALA A 25 -14.31 11.11 -39.71
CA ALA A 25 -12.97 11.00 -39.20
C ALA A 25 -13.06 10.92 -37.67
N CYS A 26 -13.47 9.75 -37.17
CA CYS A 26 -13.28 9.36 -35.80
C CYS A 26 -11.80 9.03 -35.68
N GLY A 27 -10.97 10.08 -35.58
CA GLY A 27 -9.59 9.94 -35.20
C GLY A 27 -9.58 9.21 -33.87
N ALA A 28 -9.12 7.96 -33.89
CA ALA A 28 -8.91 7.19 -32.68
C ALA A 28 -7.98 8.03 -31.80
N VAL A 29 -8.55 8.63 -30.75
CA VAL A 29 -7.78 9.32 -29.72
C VAL A 29 -7.08 8.20 -28.96
N THR A 30 -5.92 7.76 -29.46
CA THR A 30 -5.04 6.86 -28.71
C THR A 30 -4.71 7.58 -27.40
N PRO A 31 -5.10 7.04 -26.24
CA PRO A 31 -4.77 7.67 -24.97
C PRO A 31 -3.26 7.86 -24.91
N ALA A 32 -2.81 9.11 -24.76
CA ALA A 32 -1.40 9.39 -24.60
C ALA A 32 -0.89 8.61 -23.39
N ALA A 33 0.17 7.82 -23.57
CA ALA A 33 0.77 7.06 -22.49
C ALA A 33 1.12 8.01 -21.33
N PRO A 34 0.73 7.71 -20.08
CA PRO A 34 0.97 8.60 -18.97
C PRO A 34 2.46 8.91 -18.84
N LYS A 35 2.78 10.20 -18.69
CA LYS A 35 4.16 10.67 -18.54
C LYS A 35 4.75 10.07 -17.26
N ALA A 36 5.92 9.45 -17.38
CA ALA A 36 6.64 8.92 -16.23
C ALA A 36 6.95 10.04 -15.22
N PRO A 37 6.77 9.80 -13.90
CA PRO A 37 7.15 10.78 -12.89
C PRO A 37 8.67 11.01 -12.89
N ALA A 38 9.09 12.18 -12.40
CA ALA A 38 10.50 12.54 -12.32
C ALA A 38 11.26 11.70 -11.27
N ALA A 39 10.55 11.25 -10.23
CA ALA A 39 11.07 10.36 -9.20
C ALA A 39 9.91 9.58 -8.55
N ILE A 40 10.22 8.43 -7.95
CA ILE A 40 9.35 7.76 -6.98
C ILE A 40 9.77 8.21 -5.59
N THR A 41 8.87 8.85 -4.85
CA THR A 41 9.11 9.27 -3.45
C THR A 41 8.71 8.17 -2.48
N VAL A 42 9.64 7.78 -1.62
CA VAL A 42 9.42 6.83 -0.52
C VAL A 42 9.42 7.60 0.78
N GLY A 43 8.35 7.51 1.55
CA GLY A 43 8.26 8.05 2.90
C GLY A 43 8.56 6.97 3.94
N THR A 44 9.36 7.27 4.94
CA THR A 44 9.60 6.36 6.08
C THR A 44 9.96 7.14 7.33
N LEU A 45 9.73 6.56 8.51
CA LEU A 45 10.22 7.11 9.77
C LEU A 45 11.43 6.31 10.25
N TYR A 46 12.08 6.82 11.28
CA TYR A 46 13.12 6.12 12.00
C TYR A 46 13.26 6.66 13.41
N SER A 47 13.60 5.80 14.36
CA SER A 47 14.03 6.22 15.68
C SER A 47 15.52 6.54 15.67
N GLY A 48 15.87 7.83 15.78
CA GLY A 48 17.25 8.28 15.99
C GLY A 48 17.70 8.23 17.45
N SER A 49 16.75 8.09 18.38
CA SER A 49 16.95 8.03 19.83
C SER A 49 15.84 7.17 20.47
N GLY A 50 16.01 6.82 21.74
CA GLY A 50 15.04 6.03 22.51
C GLY A 50 15.22 4.52 22.34
N SER A 51 14.23 3.76 22.80
CA SER A 51 14.28 2.30 22.93
C SER A 51 14.38 1.55 21.60
N PHE A 52 13.95 2.13 20.49
CA PHE A 52 13.96 1.49 19.17
C PHE A 52 15.16 1.89 18.30
N ALA A 53 16.00 2.85 18.75
CA ALA A 53 17.06 3.42 17.92
C ALA A 53 18.10 2.40 17.43
N THR A 54 18.48 1.45 18.29
CA THR A 54 19.46 0.41 17.97
C THR A 54 19.00 -0.49 16.82
N SER A 55 17.70 -0.66 16.64
CA SER A 55 17.11 -1.49 15.59
C SER A 55 16.65 -0.69 14.37
N SER A 56 16.11 0.52 14.59
CA SER A 56 15.60 1.38 13.51
C SER A 56 16.72 1.97 12.65
N LEU A 57 17.87 2.33 13.24
CA LEU A 57 19.00 2.90 12.48
C LEU A 57 19.57 1.93 11.43
N PRO A 58 19.84 0.64 11.73
CA PRO A 58 20.21 -0.34 10.71
C PRO A 58 19.15 -0.54 9.62
N GLN A 59 17.86 -0.54 9.97
CA GLN A 59 16.78 -0.66 8.99
C GLN A 59 16.79 0.53 8.01
N LEU A 60 16.89 1.76 8.52
CA LEU A 60 17.01 2.96 7.69
C LEU A 60 18.27 2.91 6.81
N ALA A 61 19.40 2.46 7.36
CA ALA A 61 20.64 2.30 6.60
C ALA A 61 20.48 1.32 5.44
N GLY A 62 19.80 0.18 5.67
CA GLY A 62 19.47 -0.79 4.63
C GLY A 62 18.60 -0.20 3.52
N LEU A 63 17.57 0.57 3.87
CA LEU A 63 16.73 1.25 2.87
C LEU A 63 17.53 2.28 2.06
N LYS A 64 18.36 3.10 2.72
CA LYS A 64 19.24 4.07 2.05
C LYS A 64 20.22 3.38 1.11
N PHE A 65 20.79 2.25 1.52
CA PHE A 65 21.68 1.44 0.70
C PHE A 65 20.96 0.91 -0.55
N TRP A 66 19.77 0.33 -0.40
CA TRP A 66 18.96 -0.13 -1.54
C TRP A 66 18.64 1.02 -2.51
N ILE A 67 18.22 2.18 -1.99
CA ILE A 67 17.95 3.36 -2.82
C ILE A 67 19.20 3.80 -3.59
N SER A 68 20.36 3.82 -2.93
CA SER A 68 21.64 4.15 -3.57
C SER A 68 21.97 3.17 -4.70
N GLN A 69 21.82 1.87 -4.44
CA GLN A 69 22.07 0.81 -5.42
C GLN A 69 21.14 0.94 -6.64
N GLU A 70 19.84 1.15 -6.44
CA GLU A 70 18.91 1.31 -7.57
C GLU A 70 19.13 2.62 -8.32
N ASN A 71 19.40 3.72 -7.61
CA ASN A 71 19.70 4.99 -8.25
C ASN A 71 21.00 4.95 -9.07
N SER A 72 22.01 4.19 -8.66
CA SER A 72 23.23 3.96 -9.46
C SER A 72 22.94 3.32 -10.82
N LYS A 73 21.84 2.56 -10.92
CA LYS A 73 21.35 1.94 -12.16
C LYS A 73 20.39 2.86 -12.95
N GLY A 74 20.21 4.11 -12.53
CA GLY A 74 19.23 5.05 -13.08
C GLY A 74 17.85 5.01 -12.43
N GLY A 75 17.69 4.28 -11.32
CA GLY A 75 16.45 4.16 -10.55
C GLY A 75 15.75 2.81 -10.72
N VAL A 76 14.59 2.65 -10.08
CA VAL A 76 13.78 1.44 -10.13
C VAL A 76 13.09 1.31 -11.48
N TYR A 77 13.06 0.11 -12.07
CA TYR A 77 12.35 -0.13 -13.31
C TYR A 77 10.84 -0.20 -13.04
N VAL A 78 10.08 0.72 -13.64
CA VAL A 78 8.63 0.77 -13.52
C VAL A 78 8.01 0.30 -14.83
N GLY A 79 7.46 -0.92 -14.81
CA GLY A 79 6.92 -1.60 -16.00
C GLY A 79 5.86 -0.79 -16.74
N ALA A 80 4.98 -0.08 -16.00
CA ALA A 80 3.96 0.79 -16.56
C ALA A 80 4.52 1.90 -17.47
N TYR A 81 5.76 2.35 -17.22
CA TYR A 81 6.44 3.38 -18.00
C TYR A 81 7.56 2.85 -18.88
N LYS A 82 7.88 1.54 -18.79
CA LYS A 82 9.03 0.90 -19.43
C LYS A 82 10.34 1.66 -19.23
N LYS A 83 10.50 2.26 -18.04
CA LYS A 83 11.61 3.19 -17.73
C LYS A 83 12.10 3.00 -16.30
N ARG A 84 13.40 3.24 -16.08
CA ARG A 84 13.97 3.42 -14.74
C ARG A 84 13.69 4.82 -14.21
N ILE A 85 13.15 4.89 -13.00
CA ILE A 85 12.73 6.12 -12.35
C ILE A 85 13.52 6.27 -11.04
N PRO A 86 14.23 7.39 -10.83
CA PRO A 86 14.99 7.61 -9.61
C PRO A 86 14.10 7.54 -8.36
N VAL A 87 14.64 7.00 -7.28
CA VAL A 87 13.97 6.94 -5.97
C VAL A 87 14.47 8.07 -5.09
N LYS A 88 13.55 8.78 -4.43
CA LYS A 88 13.87 9.82 -3.44
C LYS A 88 13.29 9.43 -2.09
N LEU A 89 14.12 9.48 -1.06
CA LEU A 89 13.70 9.22 0.32
C LEU A 89 13.25 10.52 0.99
N VAL A 90 12.10 10.49 1.65
CA VAL A 90 11.65 11.49 2.62
C VAL A 90 11.55 10.79 3.96
N THR A 91 12.23 11.30 4.98
CA THR A 91 12.30 10.63 6.27
C THR A 91 12.33 11.59 7.45
N TYR A 92 11.73 11.18 8.57
CA TYR A 92 11.67 11.94 9.81
C TYR A 92 12.01 11.05 11.01
N ASN A 93 12.51 11.69 12.08
CA ASN A 93 12.86 11.02 13.32
C ASN A 93 11.67 11.03 14.29
N ASP A 94 11.08 9.86 14.59
CA ASP A 94 9.98 9.70 15.56
C ASP A 94 10.44 9.61 17.02
N GLN A 95 11.75 9.51 17.27
CA GLN A 95 12.35 9.49 18.60
C GLN A 95 11.89 8.31 19.49
N SER A 96 11.49 7.18 18.88
CA SER A 96 10.87 6.03 19.57
C SER A 96 9.49 6.32 20.16
N ASP A 97 8.77 7.32 19.65
CA ASP A 97 7.45 7.71 20.14
C ASP A 97 6.36 7.51 19.07
N ALA A 98 5.38 6.67 19.39
CA ALA A 98 4.29 6.33 18.47
C ALA A 98 3.36 7.52 18.16
N THR A 99 3.20 8.47 19.09
CA THR A 99 2.38 9.68 18.86
C THR A 99 3.05 10.59 17.84
N THR A 100 4.36 10.76 17.97
CA THR A 100 5.21 11.48 17.02
C THR A 100 5.20 10.76 15.67
N ALA A 101 5.29 9.43 15.66
CA ALA A 101 5.19 8.63 14.44
C ALA A 101 3.85 8.87 13.71
N ALA A 102 2.71 8.86 14.40
CA ALA A 102 1.40 9.15 13.82
C ALA A 102 1.35 10.51 13.10
N THR A 103 1.90 11.55 13.75
CA THR A 103 1.98 12.90 13.20
C THR A 103 2.84 12.95 11.94
N LEU A 104 4.02 12.33 11.99
CA LEU A 104 5.00 12.36 10.90
C LEU A 104 4.56 11.51 9.70
N TYR A 105 3.87 10.38 9.91
CA TYR A 105 3.27 9.61 8.82
C TYR A 105 2.17 10.40 8.11
N THR A 106 1.30 11.07 8.86
CA THR A 106 0.30 11.98 8.29
C THR A 106 0.97 13.07 7.44
N GLN A 107 2.08 13.65 7.92
CA GLN A 107 2.85 14.64 7.18
C GLN A 107 3.45 14.08 5.87
N LEU A 108 4.01 12.87 5.90
CA LEU A 108 4.55 12.21 4.70
C LEU A 108 3.48 12.09 3.59
N ILE A 109 2.24 11.76 3.96
CA ILE A 109 1.15 11.62 3.00
C ILE A 109 0.59 12.99 2.57
N THR A 110 0.21 13.83 3.54
CA THR A 110 -0.59 15.03 3.26
C THR A 110 0.24 16.19 2.72
N GLN A 111 1.46 16.37 3.25
CA GLN A 111 2.33 17.49 2.89
C GLN A 111 3.38 17.07 1.85
N ASN A 112 4.12 15.99 2.12
CA ASN A 112 5.17 15.54 1.21
C ASN A 112 4.62 14.79 0.00
N LYS A 113 3.40 14.24 0.09
CA LYS A 113 2.73 13.51 -0.99
C LYS A 113 3.63 12.40 -1.54
N VAL A 114 4.21 11.61 -0.63
CA VAL A 114 5.05 10.48 -1.01
C VAL A 114 4.26 9.46 -1.83
N ASN A 115 4.91 8.76 -2.76
CA ASN A 115 4.23 7.79 -3.61
C ASN A 115 3.98 6.46 -2.92
N ILE A 116 4.89 6.03 -2.04
CA ILE A 116 4.79 4.81 -1.23
C ILE A 116 5.37 5.05 0.16
N LEU A 117 4.87 4.30 1.14
CA LEU A 117 5.43 4.27 2.49
C LEU A 117 6.27 3.00 2.69
N ALA A 118 7.37 3.16 3.42
CA ALA A 118 8.08 2.06 4.05
C ALA A 118 7.89 2.17 5.57
N ALA A 119 7.55 1.05 6.19
CA ALA A 119 7.34 0.98 7.63
C ALA A 119 8.62 1.30 8.40
N ASP A 120 8.42 1.80 9.61
CA ASP A 120 9.47 1.95 10.62
C ASP A 120 9.78 0.57 11.24
N PHE A 121 10.64 0.55 12.25
CA PHE A 121 11.02 -0.65 12.96
C PHE A 121 9.95 -1.06 13.98
N GLY A 122 9.49 -2.30 13.85
CA GLY A 122 8.66 -2.99 14.82
C GLY A 122 7.20 -2.56 14.81
N SER A 123 6.36 -3.39 15.46
CA SER A 123 4.91 -3.20 15.45
C SER A 123 4.47 -1.89 16.11
N VAL A 124 5.16 -1.44 17.16
CA VAL A 124 4.77 -0.26 17.95
C VAL A 124 4.82 1.02 17.11
N LEU A 125 5.90 1.23 16.37
CA LEU A 125 6.09 2.44 15.58
C LEU A 125 5.41 2.35 14.21
N THR A 126 5.16 1.13 13.73
CA THR A 126 4.43 0.89 12.48
C THR A 126 2.91 0.96 12.65
N ALA A 127 2.36 0.63 13.82
CA ALA A 127 0.92 0.59 14.05
C ALA A 127 0.16 1.87 13.61
N PRO A 128 0.64 3.09 13.92
CA PRO A 128 0.01 4.31 13.41
C PRO A 128 -0.01 4.39 11.89
N ALA A 129 1.07 3.95 11.23
CA ALA A 129 1.16 3.96 9.78
C ALA A 129 0.12 3.06 9.12
N VAL A 130 -0.23 1.92 9.73
CA VAL A 130 -1.18 0.96 9.17
C VAL A 130 -2.55 1.59 8.96
N THR A 131 -3.09 2.22 10.02
CA THR A 131 -4.40 2.89 9.97
C THR A 131 -4.38 4.09 9.03
N ILE A 132 -3.36 4.94 9.14
CA ILE A 132 -3.23 6.15 8.32
C ILE A 132 -3.08 5.77 6.83
N ALA A 133 -2.29 4.75 6.52
CA ALA A 133 -2.10 4.23 5.17
C ALA A 133 -3.43 3.72 4.58
N GLU A 134 -4.21 2.99 5.36
CA GLU A 134 -5.51 2.49 4.96
C GLU A 134 -6.50 3.63 4.66
N GLU A 135 -6.63 4.59 5.56
CA GLU A 135 -7.51 5.76 5.42
C GLU A 135 -7.18 6.61 4.20
N HIS A 136 -5.90 6.72 3.87
CA HIS A 136 -5.40 7.52 2.74
C HIS A 136 -5.16 6.72 1.45
N HIS A 137 -5.50 5.43 1.44
CA HIS A 137 -5.27 4.54 0.30
C HIS A 137 -3.80 4.51 -0.17
N GLN A 138 -2.88 4.57 0.79
CA GLN A 138 -1.45 4.66 0.55
C GLN A 138 -0.80 3.31 0.85
N LEU A 139 -0.10 2.72 -0.13
CA LEU A 139 0.58 1.45 0.10
C LEU A 139 1.74 1.60 1.09
N LEU A 140 1.75 0.76 2.12
CA LEU A 140 2.76 0.60 3.16
C LEU A 140 3.49 -0.74 3.00
N PHE A 141 4.78 -0.67 2.68
CA PHE A 141 5.66 -1.83 2.69
C PHE A 141 6.24 -2.01 4.08
N ASP A 142 5.89 -3.10 4.74
CA ASP A 142 6.43 -3.47 6.04
C ASP A 142 7.45 -4.61 5.92
N ALA A 143 8.51 -4.52 6.71
CA ALA A 143 9.56 -5.52 6.80
C ALA A 143 9.76 -6.07 8.21
N THR A 144 9.15 -5.47 9.24
CA THR A 144 9.50 -5.81 10.63
C THR A 144 8.32 -5.84 11.60
N ALA A 145 7.20 -5.21 11.28
CA ALA A 145 6.01 -5.20 12.11
C ALA A 145 5.23 -6.51 11.94
N THR A 146 5.13 -7.28 13.01
CA THR A 146 4.58 -8.65 12.94
C THR A 146 3.34 -8.86 13.79
N GLY A 147 2.89 -7.84 14.52
CA GLY A 147 1.67 -7.93 15.33
C GLY A 147 0.48 -8.38 14.46
N THR A 148 -0.16 -9.48 14.83
CA THR A 148 -1.23 -10.10 14.02
C THR A 148 -2.38 -9.13 13.71
N THR A 149 -2.71 -8.24 14.63
CA THR A 149 -3.78 -7.25 14.50
C THR A 149 -3.50 -6.16 13.46
N LEU A 150 -2.23 -5.97 13.08
CA LEU A 150 -1.84 -5.03 12.04
C LEU A 150 -2.25 -5.50 10.63
N PHE A 151 -2.61 -6.77 10.48
CA PHE A 151 -2.94 -7.38 9.21
C PHE A 151 -4.37 -7.89 9.23
N SER A 152 -5.18 -7.44 8.28
CA SER A 152 -6.53 -7.92 8.09
C SER A 152 -6.80 -8.13 6.61
N ALA A 153 -7.73 -9.04 6.28
CA ALA A 153 -8.15 -9.24 4.89
C ALA A 153 -8.88 -8.01 4.30
N ALA A 154 -9.37 -7.10 5.15
CA ALA A 154 -10.03 -5.87 4.75
C ALA A 154 -9.02 -4.78 4.35
N ASN A 155 -7.90 -4.68 5.07
CA ASN A 155 -6.87 -3.69 4.79
C ASN A 155 -5.97 -4.16 3.64
N LYS A 156 -6.13 -3.52 2.48
CA LYS A 156 -5.38 -3.82 1.25
C LYS A 156 -4.11 -2.99 1.08
N TYR A 157 -3.81 -2.11 2.04
CA TYR A 157 -2.78 -1.09 1.91
C TYR A 157 -1.52 -1.39 2.72
N ILE A 158 -1.40 -2.58 3.30
CA ILE A 158 -0.19 -3.05 3.96
C ILE A 158 0.31 -4.36 3.35
N VAL A 159 1.62 -4.48 3.16
CA VAL A 159 2.27 -5.69 2.68
C VAL A 159 3.45 -6.02 3.59
N LEU A 160 3.39 -7.18 4.24
CA LEU A 160 4.50 -7.74 5.01
C LEU A 160 5.46 -8.47 4.07
N THR A 161 6.74 -8.10 4.09
CA THR A 161 7.72 -8.50 3.06
C THR A 161 8.82 -9.46 3.55
N ALA A 162 8.95 -9.68 4.86
CA ALA A 162 10.13 -10.38 5.39
C ALA A 162 9.82 -11.54 6.36
N THR A 163 8.91 -11.37 7.30
CA THR A 163 8.66 -12.33 8.38
C THR A 163 7.18 -12.72 8.45
N PRO A 164 6.82 -13.91 8.96
CA PRO A 164 5.44 -14.21 9.29
C PRO A 164 4.98 -13.37 10.50
N THR A 165 3.67 -13.20 10.65
CA THR A 165 3.11 -12.54 11.84
C THR A 165 3.55 -13.25 13.12
N SER A 166 3.70 -12.50 14.21
CA SER A 166 4.24 -12.98 15.48
C SER A 166 3.31 -13.95 16.19
N GLY A 167 2.09 -14.12 15.68
CA GLY A 167 1.12 -15.09 16.19
C GLY A 167 1.55 -16.56 16.08
N ILE A 168 2.59 -16.89 15.30
CA ILE A 168 3.12 -18.27 15.24
C ILE A 168 4.37 -18.47 16.10
N TRP A 169 4.93 -17.39 16.64
CA TRP A 169 6.23 -17.43 17.31
C TRP A 169 6.17 -18.12 18.68
N PRO A 170 5.05 -18.08 19.43
CA PRO A 170 4.91 -18.84 20.66
C PRO A 170 4.76 -20.35 20.44
N ASP A 171 4.43 -20.83 19.24
CA ASP A 171 4.13 -22.24 18.99
C ASP A 171 5.24 -23.21 19.47
N PRO A 172 6.54 -22.95 19.25
CA PRO A 172 7.59 -23.83 19.76
C PRO A 172 7.62 -23.86 21.29
N LEU A 173 7.39 -22.73 21.96
CA LEU A 173 7.32 -22.65 23.42
C LEU A 173 6.11 -23.43 23.94
N ILE A 174 4.94 -23.25 23.33
CA ILE A 174 3.71 -23.97 23.69
C ILE A 174 3.93 -25.48 23.55
N LYS A 175 4.50 -25.93 22.43
CA LYS A 175 4.81 -27.35 22.20
C LYS A 175 5.76 -27.91 23.25
N PHE A 176 6.77 -27.15 23.65
CA PHE A 176 7.70 -27.54 24.70
C PHE A 176 7.02 -27.64 26.07
N LEU A 177 6.19 -26.66 26.45
CA LEU A 177 5.46 -26.70 27.72
C LEU A 177 4.53 -27.93 27.80
N LEU A 178 3.85 -28.25 26.69
CA LEU A 178 3.00 -29.43 26.60
C LEU A 178 3.80 -30.74 26.72
N SER A 179 5.01 -30.82 26.15
CA SER A 179 5.87 -32.01 26.29
C SER A 179 6.37 -32.22 27.71
N GLU A 180 6.54 -31.14 28.48
CA GLU A 180 6.92 -31.17 29.89
C GLU A 180 5.70 -31.28 30.85
N HIS A 181 4.51 -31.53 30.31
CA HIS A 181 3.25 -31.61 31.07
C HIS A 181 2.92 -30.31 31.87
N VAL A 182 3.41 -29.15 31.42
CA VAL A 182 3.10 -27.85 32.01
C VAL A 182 1.81 -27.31 31.40
N SER A 183 0.76 -27.19 32.22
CA SER A 183 -0.58 -26.75 31.78
C SER A 183 -1.05 -25.44 32.41
N ARG A 184 -0.23 -24.84 33.28
CA ARG A 184 -0.55 -23.60 34.00
C ARG A 184 0.62 -22.65 33.90
N VAL A 185 0.41 -21.54 33.20
CA VAL A 185 1.42 -20.50 33.02
C VAL A 185 0.83 -19.14 33.36
N ALA A 186 1.69 -18.21 33.76
CA ALA A 186 1.38 -16.79 33.84
C ALA A 186 2.17 -16.08 32.74
N ILE A 187 1.51 -15.17 32.01
CA ILE A 187 2.11 -14.40 30.92
C ILE A 187 2.21 -12.95 31.38
N LEU A 188 3.43 -12.42 31.42
CA LEU A 188 3.70 -11.01 31.60
C LEU A 188 4.25 -10.47 30.29
N TYR A 189 3.64 -9.41 29.76
CA TYR A 189 4.01 -8.83 28.48
C TYR A 189 3.69 -7.34 28.46
N ASP A 190 4.42 -6.59 27.64
CA ASP A 190 4.16 -5.16 27.45
C ASP A 190 2.83 -4.95 26.72
N SER A 191 2.07 -3.93 27.10
CA SER A 191 0.79 -3.61 26.46
C SER A 191 0.99 -2.93 25.09
N ASN A 192 1.41 -3.70 24.07
CA ASN A 192 1.64 -3.23 22.71
C ASN A 192 1.30 -4.30 21.65
N ASP A 193 1.21 -3.91 20.37
CA ASP A 193 0.77 -4.77 19.26
C ASP A 193 1.63 -6.03 19.05
N PHE A 194 2.94 -5.93 19.29
CA PHE A 194 3.86 -7.07 19.10
C PHE A 194 3.71 -8.11 20.20
N ALA A 195 3.70 -7.65 21.45
CA ALA A 195 3.65 -8.51 22.62
C ALA A 195 2.24 -9.07 22.84
N ALA A 196 1.20 -8.25 22.62
CA ALA A 196 -0.20 -8.70 22.69
C ALA A 196 -0.52 -9.79 21.66
N SER A 197 0.04 -9.69 20.45
CA SER A 197 -0.13 -10.71 19.42
C SER A 197 0.36 -12.09 19.88
N GLN A 198 1.54 -12.15 20.51
CA GLN A 198 2.11 -13.39 21.03
C GLN A 198 1.36 -13.89 22.26
N ALA A 199 0.99 -13.00 23.18
CA ALA A 199 0.21 -13.35 24.36
C ALA A 199 -1.15 -13.98 23.97
N ALA A 200 -1.83 -13.40 22.98
CA ALA A 200 -3.09 -13.93 22.45
C ALA A 200 -2.92 -15.37 21.94
N THR A 201 -1.88 -15.65 21.15
CA THR A 201 -1.60 -17.02 20.67
C THR A 201 -1.50 -18.02 21.81
N VAL A 202 -0.73 -17.71 22.86
CA VAL A 202 -0.57 -18.63 24.00
C VAL A 202 -1.90 -18.90 24.69
N THR A 203 -2.78 -17.90 24.78
CA THR A 203 -4.10 -18.05 25.44
C THR A 203 -5.13 -18.80 24.61
N THR A 204 -4.94 -18.91 23.29
CA THR A 204 -5.88 -19.56 22.36
C THR A 204 -5.44 -20.94 21.89
N ALA A 205 -4.25 -21.39 22.29
CA ALA A 205 -3.64 -22.65 21.87
C ALA A 205 -4.13 -23.87 22.66
#